data_AF-A0A7Y2Y229-F1
#
_entry.id   AF-A0A7Y2Y229-F1
#
_cell.length_a   1.000
_cell.length_b   1.000
_cell.length_c   1.000
_cell.angle_alpha   90.00
_cell.angle_beta   90.00
_cell.angle_gamma   90.00
#
_symmetry.space_group_name_H-M   'P 1'
#
loop_
_entity.id
_entity.type
_entity.pdbx_description
1 polymer ?
#
loop_
_entity_poly.entity_id
_entity_poly.type
_entity_poly.pdbx_seq_one_letter_code
_entity_poly.pdbx_strand_id
1 'polypeptide(L)'
;MNTLDPQNKSKSKQPTTQPIHFLERQQTYLVNLSRQLNSYHCVPKTVQLHEQMDRLKRCLDSLISENEDLIIAIRKSGKSELHYFDECEAQFSKMMQLERDVLAYVGKAKIQG
;
A
#
# COMPACT_ATOMS: atom_id res chain seq x y z
N MET A 1 52.66 -20.45 17.98
CA MET A 1 51.49 -20.04 18.78
C MET A 1 50.62 -19.12 17.92
N ASN A 2 49.40 -19.55 17.62
CA ASN A 2 48.42 -18.78 16.85
C ASN A 2 47.64 -17.86 17.80
N THR A 3 47.68 -16.55 17.56
CA THR A 3 46.72 -15.60 18.13
C THR A 3 45.72 -15.24 17.05
N LEU A 4 44.60 -15.97 17.05
CA LEU A 4 43.40 -15.62 16.29
C LEU A 4 42.68 -14.49 17.04
N ASP A 5 42.65 -13.32 16.41
CA ASP A 5 41.88 -12.16 16.84
C ASP A 5 40.37 -12.46 16.67
N PRO A 6 39.54 -12.38 17.74
CA PRO A 6 38.11 -12.58 17.64
C PRO A 6 37.41 -11.21 17.58
N GLN A 7 36.78 -10.92 16.44
CA GLN A 7 35.53 -10.15 16.25
C GLN A 7 35.54 -9.31 14.97
N ASN A 8 35.44 -9.95 13.81
CA ASN A 8 34.77 -9.31 12.69
C ASN A 8 33.29 -9.70 12.77
N LYS A 9 32.53 -8.96 13.59
CA LYS A 9 31.08 -9.09 13.67
C LYS A 9 30.51 -8.82 12.28
N SER A 10 30.01 -9.89 11.69
CA SER A 10 29.21 -9.94 10.48
C SER A 10 28.29 -8.72 10.41
N LYS A 11 28.59 -7.77 9.54
CA LYS A 11 27.62 -6.78 9.07
C LYS A 11 26.54 -7.58 8.35
N SER A 12 25.49 -7.97 9.07
CA SER A 12 24.27 -8.46 8.47
C SER A 12 23.77 -7.33 7.57
N LYS A 13 24.01 -7.47 6.27
CA LYS A 13 23.32 -6.67 5.26
C LYS A 13 21.85 -7.05 5.40
N GLN A 14 21.12 -6.35 6.26
CA GLN A 14 19.68 -6.35 6.18
C GLN A 14 19.36 -5.94 4.73
N PRO A 15 18.42 -6.61 4.05
CA PRO A 15 17.92 -6.11 2.79
C PRO A 15 17.18 -4.81 3.13
N THR A 16 17.90 -3.69 3.08
CA THR A 16 17.37 -2.33 3.23
C THR A 16 16.55 -2.01 2.00
N THR A 17 15.40 -2.67 1.86
CA THR A 17 14.32 -2.12 1.05
C THR A 17 13.88 -0.89 1.81
N GLN A 18 14.39 0.28 1.39
CA GLN A 18 14.09 1.54 2.05
C GLN A 18 12.56 1.71 2.14
N PRO A 19 11.99 2.02 3.31
CA PRO A 19 10.54 2.16 3.52
C PRO A 19 9.86 3.06 2.47
N ILE A 20 10.60 4.05 1.97
CA ILE A 20 10.14 4.93 0.88
C ILE A 20 9.86 4.18 -0.43
N HIS A 21 10.74 3.27 -0.84
CA HIS A 21 10.56 2.49 -2.08
C HIS A 21 9.38 1.54 -1.99
N PHE A 22 9.07 1.09 -0.78
CA PHE A 22 7.89 0.28 -0.54
C PHE A 22 6.60 1.12 -0.69
N LEU A 23 6.55 2.31 -0.07
CA LEU A 23 5.45 3.26 -0.25
C LEU A 23 5.24 3.65 -1.72
N GLU A 24 6.30 3.89 -2.48
CA GLU A 24 6.21 4.22 -3.91
C GLU A 24 5.58 3.09 -4.73
N ARG A 25 5.92 1.83 -4.40
CA ARG A 25 5.28 0.65 -5.03
C ARG A 25 3.81 0.57 -4.67
N GLN A 26 3.47 0.78 -3.39
CA GLN A 26 2.07 0.82 -2.95
C GLN A 26 1.28 1.91 -3.67
N GLN A 27 1.83 3.11 -3.78
CA GLN A 27 1.19 4.22 -4.50
C GLN A 27 0.86 3.84 -5.94
N THR A 28 1.83 3.25 -6.64
CA THR A 28 1.64 2.77 -8.01
C THR A 28 0.54 1.71 -8.09
N TYR A 29 0.53 0.79 -7.12
CA TYR A 29 -0.49 -0.27 -7.05
C TYR A 29 -1.89 0.29 -6.81
N LEU A 30 -2.05 1.20 -5.84
CA LEU A 30 -3.33 1.83 -5.51
C LEU A 30 -3.91 2.64 -6.67
N VAL A 31 -3.07 3.41 -7.38
CA VAL A 31 -3.47 4.12 -8.58
C VAL A 31 -3.97 3.16 -9.66
N ASN A 32 -3.27 2.04 -9.86
CA ASN A 32 -3.71 1.00 -10.80
C ASN A 32 -5.03 0.34 -10.36
N LEU A 33 -5.20 0.07 -9.07
CA LEU A 33 -6.42 -0.52 -8.53
C LEU A 33 -7.62 0.43 -8.66
N SER A 34 -7.43 1.72 -8.38
CA SER A 34 -8.43 2.77 -8.62
C SER A 34 -8.80 2.86 -10.10
N ARG A 35 -7.81 2.83 -11.00
CA ARG A 35 -8.07 2.80 -12.45
C ARG A 35 -8.86 1.57 -12.88
N GLN A 36 -8.55 0.39 -12.33
CA GLN A 36 -9.30 -0.84 -12.61
C GLN A 36 -10.76 -0.72 -12.12
N LEU A 37 -10.98 -0.25 -10.88
CA LEU A 37 -12.32 -0.04 -10.35
C LEU A 37 -13.12 0.98 -11.17
N ASN A 38 -12.47 2.05 -11.64
CA ASN A 38 -13.09 3.06 -12.49
C ASN A 38 -13.35 2.58 -13.92
N SER A 39 -12.54 1.64 -14.42
CA SER A 39 -12.76 1.01 -15.73
C SER A 39 -13.93 0.01 -15.74
N TYR A 40 -14.41 -0.39 -14.56
CA TYR A 40 -15.51 -1.34 -14.44
C TYR A 40 -16.82 -0.71 -14.90
N HIS A 41 -17.20 -1.00 -16.13
CA HIS A 41 -18.40 -0.46 -16.79
C HIS A 41 -19.69 -1.21 -16.45
N CYS A 42 -19.60 -2.25 -15.61
CA CYS A 42 -20.78 -2.97 -15.13
C CYS A 42 -21.59 -2.03 -14.24
N VAL A 43 -22.71 -1.53 -14.76
CA VAL A 43 -23.67 -0.74 -13.99
C VAL A 43 -24.11 -1.59 -12.79
N PRO A 44 -23.87 -1.14 -11.55
CA PRO A 44 -24.29 -1.89 -10.37
C PRO A 44 -25.80 -2.14 -10.45
N LYS A 45 -26.21 -3.41 -10.55
CA LYS A 45 -27.63 -3.79 -10.70
C LYS A 45 -28.46 -3.50 -9.44
N THR A 46 -27.79 -3.21 -8.31
CA THR A 46 -28.41 -2.88 -7.03
C THR A 46 -27.79 -1.63 -6.43
N VAL A 47 -28.60 -0.88 -5.66
CA VAL A 47 -28.15 0.31 -4.91
C VAL A 47 -27.00 -0.05 -3.95
N GLN A 48 -27.06 -1.22 -3.32
CA GLN A 48 -26.00 -1.71 -2.43
C GLN A 48 -24.65 -1.88 -3.15
N LEU A 49 -24.64 -2.40 -4.38
CA LEU A 49 -23.40 -2.53 -5.16
C LEU A 49 -22.88 -1.15 -5.59
N HIS A 50 -23.76 -0.21 -5.91
CA HIS A 50 -23.38 1.17 -6.23
C HIS A 50 -22.72 1.85 -5.03
N GLU A 51 -23.37 1.82 -3.86
CA GLU A 51 -22.84 2.39 -2.62
C GLU A 51 -21.51 1.74 -2.22
N GLN A 52 -21.39 0.42 -2.38
CA GLN A 52 -20.16 -0.30 -2.11
C GLN A 52 -19.03 0.15 -3.05
N MET A 53 -19.32 0.31 -4.35
CA MET A 53 -18.35 0.81 -5.33
C MET A 53 -17.88 2.23 -4.98
N ASP A 54 -18.80 3.14 -4.67
CA ASP A 54 -18.47 4.52 -4.30
C ASP A 54 -17.70 4.61 -2.98
N ARG A 55 -18.00 3.73 -2.02
CA ARG A 55 -17.22 3.62 -0.79
C ARG A 55 -15.79 3.17 -1.09
N LEU A 56 -15.62 2.15 -1.93
CA LEU A 56 -14.30 1.64 -2.31
C LEU A 56 -13.48 2.69 -3.06
N LYS A 57 -14.09 3.45 -3.98
CA LYS A 57 -13.43 4.57 -4.67
C LYS A 57 -12.94 5.64 -3.70
N ARG A 58 -13.81 6.10 -2.79
CA ARG A 58 -13.44 7.09 -1.77
C ARG A 58 -12.31 6.60 -0.85
N CYS A 59 -12.35 5.33 -0.45
CA CYS A 59 -11.27 4.74 0.34
C CYS A 59 -9.95 4.66 -0.44
N LEU A 60 -9.98 4.31 -1.73
CA LEU A 60 -8.79 4.29 -2.59
C LEU A 60 -8.19 5.69 -2.74
N ASP A 61 -9.02 6.69 -3.02
CA ASP A 61 -8.55 8.07 -3.21
C ASP A 61 -7.97 8.64 -1.90
N SER A 62 -8.59 8.37 -0.75
CA SER A 62 -8.04 8.76 0.56
C SER A 62 -6.68 8.13 0.80
N LEU A 63 -6.54 6.83 0.52
CA LEU A 63 -5.29 6.11 0.76
C LEU A 63 -4.17 6.55 -0.18
N ILE A 64 -4.51 6.87 -1.45
CA ILE A 64 -3.59 7.45 -2.43
C ILE A 64 -3.07 8.82 -1.94
N SER A 65 -3.96 9.67 -1.42
CA SER A 65 -3.56 10.98 -0.88
C SER A 65 -2.70 10.83 0.37
N GLU A 66 -3.08 9.97 1.31
CA GLU A 66 -2.32 9.71 2.54
C GLU A 66 -0.91 9.18 2.24
N ASN A 67 -0.77 8.26 1.27
CA ASN A 67 0.53 7.74 0.86
C ASN A 67 1.37 8.81 0.15
N GLU A 68 0.77 9.66 -0.68
CA GLU A 68 1.48 10.77 -1.33
C GLU A 68 2.00 11.77 -0.30
N ASP A 69 1.18 12.16 0.67
CA ASP A 69 1.58 13.04 1.77
C ASP A 69 2.71 12.43 2.60
N LEU A 70 2.64 11.13 2.90
CA LEU A 70 3.69 10.42 3.64
C LEU A 70 5.01 10.35 2.86
N ILE A 71 4.96 10.07 1.55
CA ILE A 71 6.14 10.11 0.68
C ILE A 71 6.75 11.52 0.66
N ILE A 72 5.93 12.56 0.54
CA ILE A 72 6.38 13.95 0.58
C ILE A 72 7.02 14.27 1.94
N ALA A 73 6.40 13.83 3.04
CA ALA A 73 6.91 14.04 4.38
C ALA A 73 8.27 13.36 4.59
N ILE A 74 8.43 12.10 4.19
CA ILE A 74 9.69 11.36 4.26
C ILE A 74 10.78 12.12 3.48
N ARG A 75 10.50 12.50 2.23
CA ARG A 75 11.46 13.21 1.36
C ARG A 75 11.86 14.59 1.90
N LYS A 76 10.93 15.33 2.50
CA LYS A 76 11.18 16.69 3.04
C LYS A 76 11.80 16.68 4.43
N SER A 77 11.58 15.64 5.22
CA SER A 77 11.96 15.63 6.64
C SER A 77 13.47 15.62 6.87
N GLY A 78 14.25 15.05 5.94
CA GLY A 78 15.67 14.75 6.15
C GLY A 78 15.92 13.80 7.34
N LYS A 79 14.87 13.23 7.94
CA LYS A 79 14.94 12.30 9.07
C LYS A 79 15.21 10.89 8.55
N SER A 80 15.71 10.03 9.43
CA SER A 80 15.87 8.60 9.12
C SER A 80 14.49 8.00 8.78
N GLU A 81 14.44 7.24 7.68
CA GLU A 81 13.24 6.54 7.22
C GLU A 81 12.63 5.61 8.28
N LEU A 82 13.45 5.18 9.26
CA LEU A 82 13.00 4.40 10.42
C LEU A 82 11.93 5.11 11.25
N HIS A 83 11.92 6.44 11.27
CA HIS A 83 10.90 7.21 11.98
C HIS A 83 9.51 7.11 11.31
N TYR A 84 9.46 6.69 10.05
CA TYR A 84 8.21 6.56 9.29
C TYR A 84 7.80 5.10 9.10
N PHE A 85 8.53 4.16 9.71
CA PHE A 85 8.32 2.73 9.48
C PHE A 85 6.93 2.28 9.96
N ASP A 86 6.52 2.73 11.15
CA ASP A 86 5.22 2.39 11.72
C ASP A 86 4.06 2.95 10.86
N GLU A 87 4.21 4.18 10.35
CA GLU A 87 3.23 4.75 9.41
C GLU A 87 3.19 3.98 8.07
N CYS A 88 4.35 3.53 7.55
CA CYS A 88 4.40 2.70 6.35
C CYS A 88 3.69 1.34 6.57
N GLU A 89 3.88 0.72 7.72
CA GLU A 89 3.25 -0.56 8.07
C GLU A 89 1.73 -0.42 8.26
N ALA A 90 1.29 0.69 8.87
CA ALA A 90 -0.13 1.02 8.99
C ALA A 90 -0.77 1.21 7.60
N GLN A 91 -0.10 1.92 6.69
CA GLN A 91 -0.59 2.10 5.32
C GLN A 91 -0.66 0.79 4.54
N PHE A 92 0.30 -0.11 4.74
CA PHE A 92 0.25 -1.45 4.16
C PHE A 92 -0.97 -2.24 4.62
N SER A 93 -1.24 -2.25 5.93
CA SER A 93 -2.37 -2.99 6.48
C SER A 93 -3.71 -2.47 5.94
N LYS A 94 -3.84 -1.15 5.79
CA LYS A 94 -5.00 -0.52 5.15
C LYS A 94 -5.13 -0.93 3.67
N MET A 95 -4.04 -0.89 2.91
CA MET A 95 -4.02 -1.31 1.50
C MET A 95 -4.47 -2.77 1.34
N MET A 96 -3.91 -3.69 2.14
CA MET A 96 -4.24 -5.11 2.09
C MET A 96 -5.72 -5.37 2.39
N GLN A 97 -6.30 -4.62 3.34
CA GLN A 97 -7.73 -4.72 3.61
C GLN A 97 -8.57 -4.20 2.45
N LEU A 98 -8.21 -3.06 1.89
CA LEU A 98 -8.93 -2.44 0.78
C LEU A 98 -8.87 -3.31 -0.48
N GLU A 99 -7.71 -3.91 -0.77
CA GLU A 99 -7.54 -4.86 -1.86
C GLU A 99 -8.48 -6.07 -1.71
N ARG A 100 -8.57 -6.65 -0.51
CA ARG A 100 -9.51 -7.75 -0.22
C ARG A 100 -10.95 -7.32 -0.46
N ASP A 101 -11.33 -6.12 -0.03
CA ASP A 101 -12.69 -5.60 -0.20
C ASP A 101 -13.02 -5.34 -1.68
N VAL A 102 -12.06 -4.85 -2.47
CA VAL A 102 -12.20 -4.66 -3.93
C VAL A 102 -12.32 -6.01 -4.63
N LEU A 103 -11.47 -6.99 -4.32
CA LEU A 103 -11.55 -8.33 -4.90
C LEU A 103 -12.87 -9.02 -4.57
N ALA A 104 -13.36 -8.87 -3.33
CA ALA A 104 -14.66 -9.39 -2.92
C ALA A 104 -15.81 -8.71 -3.69
N TYR A 105 -15.74 -7.39 -3.90
CA TYR A 105 -16.70 -6.67 -4.73
C TYR A 105 -16.69 -7.15 -6.18
N VAL A 106 -15.51 -7.25 -6.81
CA VAL A 106 -15.36 -7.76 -8.18
C VAL A 106 -15.87 -9.20 -8.30
N GLY A 107 -15.60 -10.06 -7.32
CA GLY A 107 -16.13 -11.42 -7.26
C GLY A 107 -17.67 -11.45 -7.24
N LYS A 108 -18.29 -10.66 -6.36
CA LYS A 108 -19.77 -10.53 -6.29
C LYS A 108 -20.35 -9.96 -7.58
N ALA A 109 -19.74 -8.92 -8.14
CA ALA A 109 -20.18 -8.28 -9.36
C ALA A 109 -20.10 -9.21 -10.58
N LYS A 110 -19.09 -10.09 -10.66
CA LYS A 110 -18.96 -11.11 -11.71
C LYS A 110 -19.99 -12.24 -11.59
N ILE A 111 -20.34 -12.66 -10.38
CA ILE A 111 -21.32 -13.74 -10.16
C ILE A 111 -22.75 -13.26 -10.47
N GLN A 112 -23.03 -11.97 -10.27
CA GLN A 112 -24.33 -11.35 -10.59
C GLN A 112 -24.40 -10.74 -12.01
N GLY A 113 -23.29 -10.82 -12.75
CA GLY A 113 -23.09 -10.26 -14.09
C GLY A 113 -23.84 -11.00 -15.17
#